data_AF-A0AAW1B1G4-F1
#
_entry.id   AF-A0AAW1B1G4-F1
#
_cell.length_a   1.000
_cell.length_b   1.000
_cell.length_c   1.000
_cell.angle_alpha   90.00
_cell.angle_beta   90.00
_cell.angle_gamma   90.00
#
_symmetry.space_group_name_H-M   'P 1'
#
loop_
_entity.id
_entity.type
_entity.pdbx_description
1 polymer ?
#
loop_
_entity_poly.entity_id
_entity_poly.type
_entity_poly.pdbx_seq_one_letter_code
_entity_poly.pdbx_strand_id
1 'polypeptide(L)'
;MFDGNPEKLAFFLNQVWSHLHCHGNNYPDEAAQVDVIVANLKVEAAEWVTILHNEDAPELATPDALLGSLQSCFGDPAQNQQAEIEARRLRQGTTLVIEYIHEFCRIAARLSHW
;
A
#
# COMPACT_ATOMS: atom_id res chain seq x y z
N MET A 1 2.39 -7.48 -7.48
CA MET A 1 1.78 -8.56 -6.65
C MET A 1 2.42 -8.51 -5.27
N PHE A 2 1.62 -8.75 -4.23
CA PHE A 2 2.05 -8.66 -2.83
C PHE A 2 2.01 -10.03 -2.17
N ASP A 3 3.08 -10.40 -1.47
CA ASP A 3 3.30 -11.73 -0.89
C ASP A 3 3.07 -11.78 0.63
N GLY A 4 2.80 -10.64 1.27
CA GLY A 4 2.72 -10.52 2.73
C GLY A 4 3.94 -9.86 3.37
N ASN A 5 5.03 -9.61 2.63
CA ASN A 5 6.23 -9.02 3.21
C ASN A 5 6.01 -7.54 3.61
N PRO A 6 6.14 -7.17 4.91
CA PRO A 6 5.92 -5.80 5.39
C PRO A 6 6.76 -4.75 4.64
N GLU A 7 8.00 -5.09 4.24
CA GLU A 7 8.88 -4.15 3.55
C GLU A 7 8.37 -3.72 2.16
N LYS A 8 7.53 -4.55 1.53
CA LYS A 8 6.94 -4.29 0.21
C LYS A 8 5.55 -3.67 0.29
N LEU A 9 4.95 -3.61 1.47
CA LEU A 9 3.55 -3.24 1.63
C LEU A 9 3.30 -1.79 1.20
N ALA A 10 4.10 -0.84 1.68
CA ALA A 10 3.93 0.58 1.33
C ALA A 10 4.03 0.81 -0.19
N PHE A 11 4.97 0.13 -0.86
CA PHE A 11 5.07 0.19 -2.31
C PHE A 11 3.82 -0.38 -3.00
N PHE A 12 3.34 -1.54 -2.54
CA PHE A 12 2.13 -2.16 -3.08
C PHE A 12 0.88 -1.28 -2.90
N LEU A 13 0.67 -0.69 -1.71
CA LEU A 13 -0.46 0.20 -1.45
C LEU A 13 -0.42 1.44 -2.35
N ASN A 14 0.74 2.06 -2.50
CA ASN A 14 0.92 3.19 -3.42
C ASN A 14 0.63 2.81 -4.88
N GLN A 15 1.01 1.61 -5.32
CA GLN A 15 0.67 1.11 -6.65
C GLN A 15 -0.85 0.93 -6.83
N VAL A 16 -1.52 0.34 -5.84
CA VAL A 16 -2.98 0.17 -5.88
C VAL A 16 -3.69 1.52 -5.90
N TRP A 17 -3.31 2.45 -5.04
CA TRP A 17 -3.87 3.80 -5.00
C TRP A 17 -3.67 4.54 -6.32
N SER A 18 -2.46 4.51 -6.88
CA SER A 18 -2.20 5.11 -8.18
C SER A 18 -3.05 4.48 -9.29
N HIS A 19 -3.22 3.16 -9.26
CA HIS A 19 -4.04 2.44 -10.24
C HIS A 19 -5.51 2.82 -10.15
N LEU A 20 -6.09 2.82 -8.94
CA LEU A 20 -7.48 3.21 -8.72
C LEU A 20 -7.71 4.69 -9.04
N HIS A 21 -6.74 5.56 -8.76
CA HIS A 21 -6.83 6.96 -9.13
C HIS A 21 -6.89 7.16 -10.66
N CYS A 22 -6.04 6.45 -11.40
CA CYS A 22 -5.96 6.58 -12.86
C CYS A 22 -7.04 5.79 -13.62
N HIS A 23 -7.50 4.67 -13.06
CA HIS A 23 -8.33 3.69 -13.77
C HIS A 23 -9.58 3.25 -13.00
N GLY A 24 -9.85 3.82 -11.82
CA GLY A 24 -11.00 3.45 -10.97
C GLY A 24 -12.34 3.54 -11.69
N ASN A 25 -12.51 4.58 -12.53
CA ASN A 25 -13.72 4.80 -13.33
C ASN A 25 -13.94 3.76 -14.44
N ASN A 26 -12.95 2.91 -14.74
CA ASN A 26 -13.10 1.84 -15.72
C ASN A 26 -13.74 0.58 -15.11
N TYR A 27 -13.85 0.52 -13.78
CA TYR A 27 -14.50 -0.58 -13.09
C TYR A 27 -16.00 -0.29 -12.90
N PRO A 28 -16.86 -1.31 -13.03
CA PRO A 28 -18.31 -1.13 -12.91
C PRO A 28 -18.75 -0.75 -11.49
N ASP A 29 -18.06 -1.23 -10.46
CA ASP A 29 -18.35 -1.00 -9.05
C ASP A 29 -17.09 -1.23 -8.17
N GLU A 30 -17.25 -1.00 -6.86
CA GLU A 30 -16.19 -1.21 -5.87
C GLU A 30 -15.82 -2.69 -5.70
N ALA A 31 -16.76 -3.62 -5.90
CA ALA A 31 -16.48 -5.05 -5.83
C ALA A 31 -15.49 -5.47 -6.92
N ALA A 32 -15.66 -4.98 -8.16
CA ALA A 32 -14.71 -5.23 -9.24
C ALA A 32 -13.33 -4.60 -8.98
N GLN A 33 -13.28 -3.48 -8.25
CA GLN A 33 -12.00 -2.90 -7.81
C GLN A 33 -11.31 -3.79 -6.77
N VAL A 34 -12.08 -4.27 -5.78
CA VAL A 34 -11.61 -5.23 -4.77
C VAL A 34 -11.08 -6.50 -5.45
N ASP A 35 -11.81 -7.09 -6.39
CA ASP A 35 -11.40 -8.29 -7.13
C ASP A 35 -10.02 -8.13 -7.79
N VAL A 36 -9.73 -6.96 -8.38
CA VAL A 36 -8.42 -6.70 -8.99
C VAL A 36 -7.31 -6.58 -7.95
N ILE A 37 -7.59 -5.98 -6.78
CA ILE A 37 -6.62 -5.91 -5.69
C ILE A 37 -6.31 -7.33 -5.19
N VAL A 38 -7.35 -8.11 -4.91
CA VAL A 38 -7.26 -9.50 -4.43
C VAL A 38 -6.50 -10.39 -5.42
N ALA A 39 -6.77 -10.25 -6.73
CA ALA A 39 -6.06 -11.00 -7.77
C ALA A 39 -4.53 -10.74 -7.79
N ASN A 40 -4.09 -9.62 -7.23
CA ASN A 40 -2.68 -9.25 -7.12
C ASN A 40 -2.02 -9.73 -5.80
N LEU A 41 -2.76 -10.37 -4.90
CA LEU A 41 -2.21 -10.99 -3.69
C LEU A 41 -1.64 -12.40 -3.99
N LYS A 42 -0.61 -12.79 -3.25
CA LYS A 42 0.12 -14.06 -3.38
C LYS A 42 0.55 -14.58 -2.02
N VAL A 43 0.86 -15.88 -1.95
CA VAL A 43 1.42 -16.55 -0.77
C VAL A 43 0.58 -16.23 0.47
N GLU A 44 1.18 -15.68 1.53
CA GLU A 44 0.54 -15.43 2.81
C GLU A 44 -0.62 -14.43 2.67
N ALA A 45 -0.46 -13.38 1.85
CA ALA A 45 -1.53 -12.42 1.59
C ALA A 45 -2.73 -13.04 0.85
N ALA A 46 -2.49 -14.04 -0.01
CA ALA A 46 -3.57 -14.78 -0.68
C ALA A 46 -4.27 -15.78 0.25
N GLU A 47 -3.54 -16.39 1.18
CA GLU A 47 -4.15 -17.24 2.21
C GLU A 47 -5.03 -16.40 3.14
N TRP A 48 -4.55 -15.24 3.58
CA TRP A 48 -5.30 -14.30 4.40
C TRP A 48 -6.60 -13.83 3.74
N VAL A 49 -6.55 -13.40 2.47
CA VAL A 49 -7.77 -12.94 1.78
C VAL A 49 -8.75 -14.08 1.51
N THR A 50 -8.27 -15.32 1.39
CA THR A 50 -9.14 -16.51 1.28
C THR A 50 -9.96 -16.70 2.56
N ILE A 51 -9.37 -16.43 3.73
CA ILE A 51 -10.10 -16.47 5.01
C ILE A 51 -11.20 -15.41 5.02
N LEU A 52 -10.90 -14.17 4.62
CA LEU A 52 -11.90 -13.10 4.54
C LEU A 52 -13.07 -13.45 3.61
N HIS A 53 -12.79 -14.08 2.47
CA HIS A 53 -13.84 -14.54 1.55
C HIS A 53 -14.73 -15.63 2.17
N ASN A 54 -14.15 -16.56 2.92
CA ASN A 54 -14.92 -17.63 3.57
C ASN A 54 -15.82 -17.10 4.69
N GLU A 55 -15.48 -15.96 5.28
CA GLU A 55 -16.20 -15.33 6.37
C GLU A 55 -17.16 -14.22 5.92
N ASP A 56 -17.27 -13.97 4.61
CA ASP A 56 -18.00 -12.82 4.04
C ASP A 56 -17.62 -11.51 4.76
N ALA A 57 -16.32 -11.32 5.00
CA ALA A 57 -15.81 -10.31 5.90
C ALA A 57 -16.06 -8.89 5.35
N PRO A 58 -16.47 -7.91 6.19
CA PRO A 58 -16.79 -6.55 5.75
C PRO A 58 -15.61 -5.80 5.14
N GLU A 59 -14.38 -6.25 5.37
CA GLU A 59 -13.15 -5.73 4.78
C GLU A 59 -13.14 -5.87 3.25
N LEU A 60 -13.90 -6.79 2.68
CA LEU A 60 -14.03 -6.97 1.23
C LEU A 60 -15.10 -6.07 0.60
N ALA A 61 -15.79 -5.25 1.38
CA ALA A 61 -16.88 -4.42 0.87
C ALA A 61 -16.40 -3.27 -0.03
N THR A 62 -15.26 -2.67 0.31
CA THR A 62 -14.72 -1.51 -0.42
C THR A 62 -13.19 -1.62 -0.53
N PRO A 63 -12.57 -0.98 -1.55
CA PRO A 63 -11.11 -0.90 -1.64
C PRO A 63 -10.48 -0.32 -0.38
N ASP A 64 -11.05 0.75 0.17
CA ASP A 64 -10.51 1.41 1.37
C ASP A 64 -10.54 0.49 2.60
N ALA A 65 -11.61 -0.27 2.78
CA ALA A 65 -11.72 -1.24 3.88
C ALA A 65 -10.66 -2.34 3.74
N LEU A 66 -10.49 -2.89 2.54
CA LEU A 66 -9.51 -3.92 2.26
C LEU A 66 -8.08 -3.42 2.48
N LEU A 67 -7.75 -2.23 1.97
CA LEU A 67 -6.41 -1.65 2.07
C LEU A 67 -6.06 -1.27 3.50
N GLY A 68 -7.04 -0.77 4.27
CA GLY A 68 -6.88 -0.54 5.71
C GLY A 68 -6.58 -1.84 6.48
N SER A 69 -7.29 -2.93 6.14
CA SER A 69 -7.06 -4.23 6.76
C SER A 69 -5.71 -4.86 6.36
N LEU A 70 -5.31 -4.74 5.09
CA LEU A 70 -3.96 -5.09 4.61
C LEU A 70 -2.87 -4.37 5.40
N GLN A 71 -3.02 -3.05 5.59
CA GLN A 71 -2.09 -2.24 6.38
C GLN A 71 -2.04 -2.67 7.84
N SER A 72 -3.17 -3.04 8.43
CA SER A 72 -3.23 -3.51 9.82
C SER A 72 -2.65 -4.92 10.00
N CYS A 73 -2.82 -5.80 9.02
CA CYS A 73 -2.40 -7.20 9.13
C CYS A 73 -0.93 -7.40 8.78
N PHE A 74 -0.44 -6.72 7.75
CA PHE A 74 0.92 -6.90 7.21
C PHE A 74 1.84 -5.69 7.42
N GLY A 75 1.33 -4.57 7.94
CA GLY A 75 2.14 -3.38 8.15
C GLY A 75 3.07 -3.51 9.35
N ASP A 76 4.21 -2.82 9.28
CA ASP A 76 5.08 -2.59 10.42
C ASP A 76 4.91 -1.12 10.91
N PRO A 77 4.24 -0.89 12.06
CA PRO A 77 4.07 0.44 12.62
C PRO A 77 5.38 1.18 12.86
N ALA A 78 6.44 0.47 13.24
CA ALA A 78 7.75 1.07 13.50
C ALA A 78 8.40 1.55 12.20
N GLN A 79 8.23 0.80 11.11
CA GLN A 79 8.76 1.17 9.80
C GLN A 79 8.12 2.46 9.27
N ASN A 80 6.80 2.60 9.41
CA ASN A 80 6.08 3.80 8.97
C ASN A 80 6.49 5.02 9.81
N GLN A 81 6.54 4.88 11.13
CA GLN A 81 6.99 5.95 12.03
C GLN A 81 8.43 6.39 11.73
N GLN A 82 9.31 5.43 11.42
CA GLN A 82 10.68 5.70 11.04
C GLN A 82 10.77 6.44 9.69
N ALA A 83 9.97 6.05 8.69
CA ALA A 83 9.89 6.74 7.41
C ALA A 83 9.38 8.20 7.57
N GLU A 84 8.39 8.44 8.42
CA GLU A 84 7.94 9.80 8.74
C GLU A 84 9.03 10.65 9.40
N ILE A 85 9.76 10.08 10.36
CA ILE A 85 10.88 10.78 11.02
C ILE A 85 11.96 11.14 9.99
N GLU A 86 12.31 10.21 9.10
CA GLU A 86 13.26 10.44 8.02
C GLU A 86 12.78 11.53 7.06
N ALA A 87 11.52 11.49 6.63
CA ALA A 87 10.92 12.50 5.74
C ALA A 87 10.96 13.90 6.37
N ARG A 88 10.60 14.02 7.65
CA ARG A 88 10.63 15.30 8.39
C ARG A 88 12.04 15.85 8.56
N ARG A 89 13.04 14.97 8.66
CA ARG A 89 14.47 15.35 8.81
C ARG A 89 15.16 15.60 7.48
N LEU A 90 14.63 15.09 6.37
CA LEU A 90 15.22 15.28 5.05
C LEU A 90 15.24 16.77 4.69
N ARG A 91 16.43 17.26 4.33
CA ARG A 91 16.68 18.61 3.84
C ARG A 91 17.65 18.51 2.68
N GLN A 92 17.44 19.29 1.63
CA GLN A 92 18.36 19.32 0.48
C GLN A 92 19.76 19.78 0.92
N GLY A 93 19.86 20.79 1.77
CA GLY A 93 21.14 21.32 2.25
C GLY A 93 22.06 21.73 1.09
N THR A 94 23.30 21.25 1.11
CA THR A 94 24.30 21.45 0.05
C THR A 94 24.34 20.31 -0.98
N THR A 95 23.46 19.32 -0.84
CA THR A 95 23.40 18.13 -1.70
C THR A 95 22.77 18.48 -3.05
N LEU A 96 23.11 17.74 -4.10
CA LEU A 96 22.52 17.96 -5.42
C LEU A 96 21.01 17.72 -5.38
N VAL A 97 20.25 18.54 -6.14
CA VAL A 97 18.78 18.43 -6.22
C VAL A 97 18.34 17.02 -6.60
N ILE A 98 19.06 16.39 -7.56
CA ILE A 98 18.72 15.04 -8.02
C ILE A 98 18.92 13.98 -6.93
N GLU A 99 19.95 14.11 -6.11
CA GLU A 99 20.22 13.18 -4.99
C GLU A 99 19.17 13.36 -3.89
N TYR A 100 18.78 14.60 -3.60
CA TYR A 100 17.69 14.90 -2.69
C TYR A 100 16.35 14.33 -3.17
N ILE A 101 16.02 14.48 -4.46
CA ILE A 101 14.79 13.93 -5.06
C ILE A 101 14.78 12.40 -4.95
N HIS A 102 15.88 11.73 -5.28
CA HIS A 102 15.98 10.28 -5.16
C HIS A 102 15.76 9.82 -3.71
N GLU A 103 16.38 10.49 -2.75
CA GLU A 103 16.24 10.12 -1.34
C GLU A 103 14.82 10.40 -0.82
N PHE A 104 14.20 11.51 -1.26
CA PHE A 104 12.81 11.79 -0.96
C PHE A 104 11.89 10.71 -1.52
N CYS A 105 12.04 10.34 -2.80
CA CYS A 105 11.26 9.26 -3.42
C CYS A 105 11.46 7.92 -2.69
N ARG A 106 12.67 7.62 -2.22
CA ARG A 106 12.98 6.41 -1.46
C ARG A 106 12.24 6.37 -0.11
N ILE A 107 12.20 7.50 0.61
CA ILE A 107 11.48 7.61 1.88
C ILE A 107 9.97 7.59 1.65
N ALA A 108 9.49 8.34 0.65
CA ALA A 108 8.10 8.38 0.21
C ALA A 108 7.53 6.99 -0.07
N ALA A 109 8.29 6.12 -0.76
CA ALA A 109 7.86 4.77 -1.07
C ALA A 109 7.61 3.88 0.16
N ARG A 110 8.10 4.29 1.34
CA ARG A 110 7.90 3.61 2.63
C ARG A 110 6.74 4.18 3.45
N LEU A 111 6.16 5.30 3.02
CA LEU A 111 4.97 5.86 3.65
C LEU A 111 3.74 5.13 3.09
N SER A 112 2.92 4.57 3.99
CA SER A 112 1.69 3.85 3.65
C SER A 112 0.47 4.77 3.41
N HIS A 113 0.65 6.08 3.59
CA HIS A 113 -0.34 7.12 3.38
C HIS A 113 0.37 8.46 3.10
N TRP A 114 -0.29 9.35 2.35
CA TRP A 114 0.09 10.75 2.16
C TRP A 114 -0.94 11.67 2.80
#